data_AF-A0A2A4U7R5-F1
#
_entry.id   AF-A0A2A4U7R5-F1
#
_cell.length_a   1.000
_cell.length_b   1.000
_cell.length_c   1.000
_cell.angle_alpha   90.00
_cell.angle_beta   90.00
_cell.angle_gamma   90.00
#
_symmetry.space_group_name_H-M   'P 1'
#
loop_
_entity.id
_entity.type
_entity.pdbx_description
1 polymer ?
#
loop_
_entity_poly.entity_id
_entity_poly.type
_entity_poly.pdbx_seq_one_letter_code
_entity_poly.pdbx_strand_id
1 'polypeptide(L)'
;MLNAVGQKKAKIKDAVDAKRHPTEDIITSSVFGPLAYFEANDALTFMNALMEEVGFTQESFFKNCSSLDFKFWPRLPVVNSTYRKNYIEPDLVITGKQGDDKYILIIEVKWGAELETDQLKDQWNAAQELEPSAKIHHLLLVRNKGDKDQKQLKQHQKNCTHASRITWHDVSKITAPLKLGGEVDKASGLKSWKNDVHTFLKIMGVSSQSGWGSIGLQDVLPLPDRGCKLLAFLSAYQVGWVSRDICNPNINGSRNGVPIVKNEEGQVGWSIRLL
;
A
#
# COMPACT_ATOMS: atom_id res chain seq x y z
N MET A 1 -5.90 6.41 6.46
CA MET A 1 -7.30 5.91 6.54
C MET A 1 -8.38 6.98 6.30
N LEU A 2 -8.36 8.13 6.99
CA LEU A 2 -9.42 9.16 6.84
C LEU A 2 -9.59 9.67 5.40
N ASN A 3 -8.49 9.86 4.65
CA ASN A 3 -8.55 10.25 3.24
C ASN A 3 -9.30 9.21 2.38
N ALA A 4 -9.05 7.92 2.60
CA ALA A 4 -9.72 6.83 1.87
C ALA A 4 -11.23 6.83 2.14
N VAL A 5 -11.63 6.98 3.40
CA VAL A 5 -13.04 7.00 3.78
C VAL A 5 -13.75 8.25 3.26
N GLY A 6 -13.10 9.42 3.36
CA GLY A 6 -13.68 10.70 2.98
C GLY A 6 -13.81 10.91 1.47
N GLN A 7 -12.79 10.53 0.67
CA GLN A 7 -12.74 10.84 -0.76
C GLN A 7 -13.31 9.74 -1.65
N LYS A 8 -13.00 8.46 -1.36
CA LYS A 8 -13.52 7.34 -2.17
C LYS A 8 -14.96 6.96 -1.79
N LYS A 9 -15.53 7.60 -0.75
CA LYS A 9 -16.73 7.09 -0.06
C LYS A 9 -16.58 5.59 0.17
N ALA A 10 -15.41 5.13 0.65
CA ALA A 10 -15.19 3.72 0.93
C ALA A 10 -16.33 3.28 1.84
N LYS A 11 -17.34 2.64 1.24
CA LYS A 11 -18.57 2.32 1.95
C LYS A 11 -18.14 1.25 2.93
N ILE A 12 -18.06 1.63 4.19
CA ILE A 12 -18.08 0.68 5.32
C ILE A 12 -19.43 -0.07 5.34
N LYS A 13 -20.37 0.31 4.46
CA LYS A 13 -21.56 -0.47 4.14
C LYS A 13 -21.17 -1.64 3.24
N ASP A 14 -21.13 -2.80 3.89
CA ASP A 14 -21.15 -4.15 3.36
C ASP A 14 -19.82 -4.62 2.74
N ALA A 15 -19.00 -5.25 3.59
CA ALA A 15 -17.94 -6.19 3.22
C ALA A 15 -18.44 -7.41 2.37
N VAL A 16 -19.63 -7.32 1.78
CA VAL A 16 -20.33 -8.36 1.01
C VAL A 16 -20.10 -8.18 -0.50
N ASP A 17 -19.76 -6.98 -0.98
CA ASP A 17 -19.28 -6.80 -2.36
C ASP A 17 -17.76 -7.08 -2.44
N ALA A 18 -17.42 -8.36 -2.35
CA ALA A 18 -16.07 -8.95 -2.30
C ALA A 18 -15.17 -8.69 -3.54
N LYS A 19 -15.47 -7.71 -4.39
CA LYS A 19 -14.73 -7.47 -5.65
C LYS A 19 -13.71 -6.34 -5.60
N ARG A 20 -13.76 -5.43 -4.63
CA ARG A 20 -12.76 -4.37 -4.46
C ARG A 20 -12.27 -4.36 -3.03
N HIS A 21 -11.15 -5.01 -2.80
CA HIS A 21 -10.45 -4.87 -1.54
C HIS A 21 -9.95 -3.43 -1.43
N PRO A 22 -10.41 -2.63 -0.43
CA PRO A 22 -9.89 -1.28 -0.19
C PRO A 22 -8.45 -1.30 0.35
N THR A 23 -7.75 -2.42 0.24
CA THR A 23 -6.41 -2.65 0.78
C THR A 23 -5.42 -1.64 0.22
N GLU A 24 -5.45 -1.39 -1.10
CA GLU A 24 -4.60 -0.41 -1.78
C GLU A 24 -4.86 1.01 -1.26
N ASP A 25 -6.13 1.39 -1.13
CA ASP A 25 -6.50 2.71 -0.59
C ASP A 25 -6.13 2.87 0.90
N ILE A 26 -6.34 1.81 1.69
CA ILE A 26 -6.03 1.79 3.12
C ILE A 26 -4.52 1.90 3.33
N ILE A 27 -3.71 1.09 2.63
CA ILE A 27 -2.26 1.12 2.80
C ILE A 27 -1.67 2.45 2.32
N THR A 28 -2.11 2.96 1.17
CA THR A 28 -1.68 4.26 0.64
C THR A 28 -1.97 5.37 1.63
N SER A 29 -3.20 5.46 2.12
CA SER A 29 -3.60 6.54 3.04
C SER A 29 -3.09 6.37 4.47
N SER A 30 -2.70 5.17 4.88
CA SER A 30 -2.12 4.94 6.22
C SER A 30 -0.63 5.22 6.24
N VAL A 31 0.09 4.91 5.16
CA VAL A 31 1.54 5.20 5.06
C VAL A 31 1.79 6.66 4.72
N PHE A 32 1.19 7.16 3.64
CA PHE A 32 1.48 8.50 3.13
C PHE A 32 0.57 9.59 3.69
N GLY A 33 -0.63 9.24 4.17
CA GLY A 33 -1.60 10.22 4.68
C GLY A 33 -1.05 11.12 5.79
N PRO A 34 -0.39 10.57 6.83
CA PRO A 34 0.20 11.38 7.88
C PRO A 34 1.29 12.34 7.40
N LEU A 35 2.06 11.96 6.38
CA LEU A 35 3.16 12.78 5.85
C LEU A 35 2.70 14.11 5.25
N ALA A 36 1.45 14.18 4.77
CA ALA A 36 0.85 15.41 4.28
C ALA A 36 0.67 16.50 5.37
N TYR A 37 0.77 16.12 6.64
CA TYR A 37 0.62 17.00 7.80
C TYR A 37 1.95 17.20 8.56
N PHE A 38 3.04 16.64 8.06
CA PHE A 38 4.36 16.81 8.66
C PHE A 38 4.99 18.12 8.17
N GLU A 39 5.93 18.61 8.96
CA GLU A 39 6.86 19.63 8.48
C GLU A 39 7.58 19.12 7.23
N ALA A 40 7.83 20.02 6.27
CA ALA A 40 8.38 19.64 4.97
C ALA A 40 9.68 18.82 5.11
N ASN A 41 10.57 19.19 6.04
CA ASN A 41 11.83 18.49 6.29
C ASN A 41 11.65 17.03 6.74
N ASP A 42 10.64 16.76 7.57
CA ASP A 42 10.36 15.41 8.06
C ASP A 42 9.81 14.52 6.93
N ALA A 43 8.85 15.05 6.16
CA ALA A 43 8.32 14.35 5.00
C ALA A 43 9.42 14.11 3.94
N LEU A 44 10.26 15.12 3.68
CA LEU A 44 11.39 15.03 2.74
C LEU A 44 12.40 13.97 3.17
N THR A 45 12.64 13.80 4.47
CA THR A 45 13.56 12.79 4.98
C THR A 45 13.12 11.39 4.56
N PHE A 46 11.84 11.05 4.75
CA PHE A 46 11.32 9.76 4.30
C PHE A 46 11.28 9.65 2.77
N MET A 47 10.79 10.69 2.08
CA MET A 47 10.66 10.66 0.63
C MET A 47 12.01 10.53 -0.08
N ASN A 48 13.06 11.17 0.44
CA ASN A 48 14.41 11.03 -0.10
C ASN A 48 14.95 9.61 0.11
N ALA A 49 14.78 9.04 1.30
CA ALA A 49 15.17 7.66 1.56
C ALA A 49 14.42 6.65 0.67
N LEU A 50 13.13 6.90 0.41
CA LEU A 50 12.32 6.11 -0.52
C LEU A 50 12.88 6.16 -1.96
N MET A 51 13.29 7.34 -2.41
CA MET A 51 13.84 7.54 -3.76
C MET A 51 15.26 6.98 -3.89
N GLU A 52 16.07 7.06 -2.85
CA GLU A 52 17.41 6.44 -2.79
C GLU A 52 17.34 4.92 -2.94
N GLU A 53 16.38 4.26 -2.30
CA GLU A 53 16.17 2.80 -2.40
C GLU A 53 15.88 2.36 -3.84
N VAL A 54 15.27 3.22 -4.66
CA VAL A 54 15.01 2.95 -6.08
C VAL A 54 16.09 3.52 -7.01
N GLY A 55 17.25 3.89 -6.47
CA GLY A 55 18.46 4.20 -7.24
C GLY A 55 18.76 5.69 -7.46
N PHE A 56 18.04 6.61 -6.81
CA PHE A 56 18.34 8.05 -6.89
C PHE A 56 19.33 8.47 -5.80
N THR A 57 20.64 8.29 -6.04
CA THR A 57 21.67 8.40 -4.97
C THR A 57 22.52 9.67 -4.98
N GLN A 58 22.70 10.39 -6.10
CA GLN A 58 23.60 11.56 -6.10
C GLN A 58 22.89 12.87 -5.73
N GLU A 59 21.66 13.06 -6.19
CA GLU A 59 20.80 14.18 -5.87
C GLU A 59 19.38 13.61 -5.78
N SER A 60 18.97 13.15 -4.59
CA SER A 60 17.66 12.53 -4.40
C SER A 60 16.56 13.40 -5.01
N PHE A 61 15.53 12.77 -5.57
CA PHE A 61 14.55 13.45 -6.41
C PHE A 61 13.91 14.68 -5.76
N PHE A 62 13.83 14.71 -4.42
CA PHE A 62 13.35 15.85 -3.65
C PHE A 62 14.43 16.53 -2.79
N LYS A 63 15.74 16.27 -3.00
CA LYS A 63 16.85 16.60 -2.07
C LYS A 63 16.92 18.05 -1.61
N ASN A 64 16.36 18.99 -2.36
CA ASN A 64 16.36 20.42 -2.03
C ASN A 64 14.98 21.06 -2.23
N CYS A 65 13.92 20.25 -2.26
CA CYS A 65 12.58 20.80 -2.34
C CYS A 65 12.25 21.57 -1.06
N SER A 66 11.66 22.76 -1.20
CA SER A 66 11.26 23.59 -0.05
C SER A 66 9.92 23.17 0.55
N SER A 67 9.14 22.38 -0.20
CA SER A 67 7.81 21.92 0.17
C SER A 67 7.45 20.64 -0.57
N LEU A 68 6.51 19.89 0.01
CA LEU A 68 5.85 18.75 -0.63
C LEU A 68 4.33 18.93 -0.51
N ASP A 69 3.59 18.64 -1.58
CA ASP A 69 2.13 18.59 -1.59
C ASP A 69 1.69 17.17 -1.98
N PHE A 70 0.76 16.60 -1.20
CA PHE A 70 0.30 15.22 -1.33
C PHE A 70 -1.16 15.21 -1.77
N LYS A 71 -1.42 14.74 -2.99
CA LYS A 71 -2.77 14.58 -3.53
C LYS A 71 -3.11 13.12 -3.67
N PHE A 72 -4.08 12.66 -2.87
CA PHE A 72 -4.59 11.30 -2.92
C PHE A 72 -5.69 11.21 -3.97
N TRP A 73 -5.61 10.19 -4.83
CA TRP A 73 -6.57 9.95 -5.92
C TRP A 73 -6.94 11.20 -6.74
N PRO A 74 -5.96 12.00 -7.20
CA PRO A 74 -6.25 13.17 -8.00
C PRO A 74 -6.85 12.74 -9.34
N ARG A 75 -7.80 13.51 -9.85
CA ARG A 75 -8.33 13.31 -11.20
C ARG A 75 -7.46 14.08 -12.18
N LEU A 76 -6.55 13.39 -12.85
CA LEU A 76 -5.73 13.97 -13.89
C LEU A 76 -6.53 13.93 -15.21
N PRO A 77 -6.78 15.08 -15.87
CA PRO A 77 -7.49 15.10 -17.14
C PRO A 77 -6.69 14.34 -18.21
N VAL A 78 -7.39 13.64 -19.09
CA VAL A 78 -6.77 12.93 -20.22
C VAL A 78 -7.52 13.31 -21.50
N VAL A 79 -6.81 13.86 -22.48
CA VAL A 79 -7.40 14.30 -23.75
C VAL A 79 -7.71 13.12 -24.67
N ASN A 80 -6.94 12.02 -24.56
CA ASN A 80 -7.04 10.83 -25.42
C ASN A 80 -6.98 9.52 -24.61
N SER A 81 -7.85 9.36 -23.60
CA SER A 81 -7.83 8.13 -22.79
C SER A 81 -8.40 6.93 -23.54
N THR A 82 -7.74 5.79 -23.36
CA THR A 82 -8.25 4.48 -23.79
C THR A 82 -9.50 4.05 -23.01
N TYR A 83 -9.73 4.59 -21.81
CA TYR A 83 -10.73 4.12 -20.85
C TYR A 83 -12.13 4.77 -20.97
N ARG A 84 -12.43 5.48 -22.07
CA ARG A 84 -13.69 6.26 -22.26
C ARG A 84 -14.01 7.27 -21.14
N LYS A 85 -13.05 7.56 -20.27
CA LYS A 85 -13.14 8.56 -19.21
C LYS A 85 -12.24 9.73 -19.58
N ASN A 86 -12.68 10.94 -19.26
CA ASN A 86 -11.91 12.16 -19.50
C ASN A 86 -10.84 12.40 -18.41
N TYR A 87 -10.60 11.42 -17.54
CA TYR A 87 -9.61 11.52 -16.48
C TYR A 87 -9.06 10.15 -16.09
N ILE A 88 -7.85 10.15 -15.52
CA ILE A 88 -7.17 9.03 -14.90
C ILE A 88 -6.88 9.37 -13.43
N GLU A 89 -6.85 8.36 -12.56
CA GLU A 89 -6.76 8.53 -11.12
C GLU A 89 -5.61 7.67 -10.57
N PRO A 90 -4.37 8.21 -10.45
CA PRO A 90 -3.31 7.54 -9.70
C PRO A 90 -3.64 7.48 -8.20
N ASP A 91 -3.06 6.54 -7.46
CA ASP A 91 -3.33 6.43 -6.02
C ASP A 91 -2.82 7.64 -5.23
N LEU A 92 -1.65 8.16 -5.61
CA LEU A 92 -1.04 9.32 -4.97
C LEU A 92 -0.15 10.09 -5.95
N VAL A 93 -0.24 11.41 -5.92
CA VAL A 93 0.70 12.32 -6.59
C VAL A 93 1.33 13.21 -5.54
N ILE A 94 2.67 13.23 -5.52
CA ILE A 94 3.45 14.08 -4.64
C ILE A 94 4.17 15.10 -5.51
N THR A 95 3.96 16.39 -5.24
CA THR A 95 4.67 17.45 -5.94
C THR A 95 5.64 18.18 -5.02
N GLY A 96 6.87 18.38 -5.48
CA GLY A 96 7.89 19.18 -4.81
C GLY A 96 8.32 20.38 -5.65
N LYS A 97 8.87 21.41 -5.00
CA LYS A 97 9.41 22.61 -5.66
C LYS A 97 10.82 22.92 -5.17
N GLN A 98 11.75 23.18 -6.08
CA GLN A 98 13.11 23.64 -5.78
C GLN A 98 13.42 24.85 -6.67
N GLY A 99 13.36 26.06 -6.12
CA GLY A 99 13.39 27.26 -6.94
C GLY A 99 12.22 27.25 -7.94
N ASP A 100 12.53 27.37 -9.23
CA ASP A 100 11.55 27.31 -10.32
C ASP A 100 11.29 25.87 -10.82
N ASP A 101 12.11 24.91 -10.41
CA ASP A 101 11.95 23.51 -10.81
C ASP A 101 10.79 22.86 -10.04
N LYS A 102 9.97 22.10 -10.77
CA LYS A 102 8.88 21.29 -10.23
C LYS A 102 9.18 19.80 -10.39
N TYR A 103 8.91 19.05 -9.33
CA TYR A 103 9.12 17.62 -9.25
C TYR A 103 7.78 16.94 -9.00
N ILE A 104 7.47 15.88 -9.74
CA ILE A 104 6.22 15.13 -9.62
C ILE A 104 6.54 13.66 -9.49
N LEU A 105 6.18 13.09 -8.34
CA LEU A 105 6.22 11.66 -8.11
C LEU A 105 4.79 11.12 -8.18
N ILE A 106 4.52 10.31 -9.20
CA ILE A 106 3.27 9.55 -9.32
C ILE A 106 3.50 8.21 -8.63
N ILE A 107 2.61 7.82 -7.73
CA ILE A 107 2.65 6.54 -7.03
C ILE A 107 1.39 5.76 -7.37
N GLU A 108 1.60 4.55 -7.88
CA GLU A 108 0.54 3.55 -8.10
C GLU A 108 0.82 2.35 -7.19
N VAL A 109 -0.18 1.94 -6.42
CA VAL A 109 -0.11 0.83 -5.49
C VAL A 109 -0.79 -0.39 -6.10
N LYS A 110 -0.14 -1.55 -6.00
CA LYS A 110 -0.73 -2.84 -6.35
C LYS A 110 -0.60 -3.84 -5.21
N TRP A 111 -1.75 -4.41 -4.82
CA TRP A 111 -1.84 -5.42 -3.77
C TRP A 111 -2.39 -6.73 -4.32
N GLY A 112 -1.55 -7.45 -5.07
CA GLY A 112 -1.92 -8.75 -5.66
C GLY A 112 -2.74 -8.66 -6.95
N ALA A 113 -2.99 -7.44 -7.44
CA ALA A 113 -3.56 -7.19 -8.77
C ALA A 113 -2.46 -6.96 -9.82
N GLU A 114 -2.76 -7.27 -11.08
CA GLU A 114 -1.85 -7.01 -12.21
C GLU A 114 -1.80 -5.51 -12.54
N LEU A 115 -0.64 -5.02 -13.01
CA LEU A 115 -0.51 -3.65 -13.50
C LEU A 115 -1.12 -3.52 -14.90
N GLU A 116 -2.09 -2.62 -15.06
CA GLU A 116 -2.61 -2.26 -16.38
C GLU A 116 -1.65 -1.26 -17.06
N THR A 117 -0.92 -1.72 -18.08
CA THR A 117 0.13 -0.90 -18.73
C THR A 117 -0.41 0.37 -19.39
N ASP A 118 -1.64 0.32 -19.90
CA ASP A 118 -2.29 1.47 -20.53
C ASP A 118 -2.67 2.52 -19.48
N GLN A 119 -3.13 2.11 -18.29
CA GLN A 119 -3.37 3.01 -17.16
C GLN A 119 -2.10 3.77 -16.78
N LEU A 120 -0.97 3.07 -16.65
CA LEU A 120 0.31 3.70 -16.28
C LEU A 120 0.79 4.70 -17.34
N LYS A 121 0.58 4.37 -18.62
CA LYS A 121 0.90 5.25 -19.75
C LYS A 121 0.02 6.51 -19.72
N ASP A 122 -1.28 6.35 -19.52
CA ASP A 122 -2.23 7.47 -19.45
C ASP A 122 -1.92 8.38 -18.26
N GLN A 123 -1.55 7.85 -17.09
CA GLN A 123 -1.12 8.63 -15.92
C GLN A 123 0.13 9.47 -16.21
N TRP A 124 1.14 8.86 -16.83
CA TRP A 124 2.37 9.55 -17.21
C TRP A 124 2.10 10.69 -18.19
N ASN A 125 1.36 10.40 -19.26
CA ASN A 125 1.02 11.39 -20.29
C ASN A 125 0.20 12.54 -19.70
N ALA A 126 -0.79 12.24 -18.86
CA ALA A 126 -1.61 13.27 -18.22
C ALA A 126 -0.77 14.21 -17.35
N ALA A 127 0.18 13.68 -16.58
CA ALA A 127 1.07 14.49 -15.78
C ALA A 127 2.02 15.36 -16.64
N GLN A 128 2.55 14.79 -17.73
CA GLN A 128 3.43 15.50 -18.67
C GLN A 128 2.69 16.61 -19.43
N GLU A 129 1.42 16.38 -19.81
CA GLU A 129 0.58 17.39 -20.46
C GLU A 129 0.23 18.54 -19.50
N LEU A 130 -0.08 18.21 -18.25
CA LEU A 130 -0.40 19.21 -17.22
C LEU A 130 0.81 20.06 -16.84
N GLU A 131 2.00 19.46 -16.78
CA GLU A 131 3.21 20.10 -16.27
C GLU A 131 4.42 19.79 -17.16
N PRO A 132 4.51 20.36 -18.38
CA PRO A 132 5.51 19.97 -19.38
C PRO A 132 6.96 20.17 -18.96
N SER A 133 7.24 21.13 -18.08
CA SER A 133 8.59 21.42 -17.58
C SER A 133 8.94 20.65 -16.31
N ALA A 134 8.01 19.88 -15.72
CA ALA A 134 8.27 19.18 -14.48
C ALA A 134 9.16 17.96 -14.70
N LYS A 135 10.00 17.66 -13.71
CA LYS A 135 10.72 16.40 -13.59
C LYS A 135 9.73 15.38 -13.03
N ILE A 136 9.32 14.40 -13.84
CA ILE A 136 8.30 13.40 -13.46
C ILE A 136 8.97 12.05 -13.19
N HIS A 137 8.53 11.36 -12.15
CA HIS A 137 8.89 9.97 -11.86
C HIS A 137 7.65 9.16 -11.51
N HIS A 138 7.60 7.91 -11.96
CA HIS A 138 6.54 6.96 -11.65
C HIS A 138 7.06 5.84 -10.75
N LEU A 139 6.51 5.71 -9.55
CA LEU A 139 6.90 4.69 -8.59
C LEU A 139 5.76 3.68 -8.40
N LEU A 140 6.04 2.43 -8.75
CA LEU A 140 5.12 1.31 -8.55
C LEU A 140 5.38 0.65 -7.20
N LEU A 141 4.43 0.76 -6.27
CA LEU A 141 4.48 0.10 -4.96
C LEU A 141 3.75 -1.24 -5.01
N VAL A 142 4.50 -2.33 -5.00
CA VAL A 142 3.94 -3.69 -5.09
C VAL A 142 4.10 -4.46 -3.77
N ARG A 143 3.28 -5.48 -3.56
CA ARG A 143 3.42 -6.35 -2.39
C ARG A 143 4.74 -7.13 -2.40
N ASN A 144 5.04 -7.82 -3.52
CA ASN A 144 6.20 -8.70 -3.66
C ASN A 144 6.90 -8.46 -5.01
N LYS A 145 8.19 -8.77 -5.13
CA LYS A 145 8.91 -8.71 -6.42
C LYS A 145 8.55 -9.95 -7.25
N GLY A 146 7.46 -9.89 -8.02
CA GLY A 146 7.12 -10.92 -9.01
C GLY A 146 7.81 -10.70 -10.36
N ASP A 147 8.00 -11.78 -11.12
CA ASP A 147 8.47 -11.71 -12.51
C ASP A 147 7.48 -10.98 -13.42
N LYS A 148 6.18 -11.15 -13.16
CA LYS A 148 5.11 -10.45 -13.89
C LYS A 148 5.23 -8.94 -13.74
N ASP A 149 5.35 -8.45 -12.51
CA ASP A 149 5.50 -7.01 -12.23
C ASP A 149 6.78 -6.45 -12.85
N GLN A 150 7.86 -7.23 -12.86
CA GLN A 150 9.12 -6.82 -13.49
C GLN A 150 8.98 -6.70 -15.02
N LYS A 151 8.24 -7.62 -15.66
CA LYS A 151 7.94 -7.54 -17.10
C LYS A 151 7.06 -6.33 -17.41
N GLN A 152 6.04 -6.09 -16.58
CA GLN A 152 5.14 -4.94 -16.73
C GLN A 152 5.89 -3.61 -16.54
N LEU A 153 6.75 -3.51 -15.51
CA LEU A 153 7.64 -2.35 -15.33
C LEU A 153 8.53 -2.13 -16.55
N LYS A 154 9.21 -3.18 -17.04
CA LYS A 154 10.06 -3.08 -18.24
C LYS A 154 9.29 -2.62 -19.47
N GLN A 155 8.05 -3.10 -19.62
CA GLN A 155 7.18 -2.68 -20.72
C GLN A 155 6.77 -1.22 -20.57
N HIS A 156 6.42 -0.78 -19.35
CA HIS A 156 6.10 0.62 -19.07
C HIS A 156 7.33 1.52 -19.28
N GLN A 157 8.53 1.06 -18.91
CA GLN A 157 9.79 1.79 -19.08
C GLN A 157 10.15 2.08 -20.54
N LYS A 158 9.61 1.32 -21.50
CA LYS A 158 9.74 1.63 -22.93
C LYS A 158 9.02 2.93 -23.33
N ASN A 159 7.96 3.27 -22.60
CA ASN A 159 7.14 4.46 -22.83
C ASN A 159 7.46 5.58 -21.82
N CYS A 160 8.00 5.24 -20.65
CA CYS A 160 8.28 6.14 -19.55
C CYS A 160 9.70 5.87 -19.00
N THR A 161 10.66 6.72 -19.35
CA THR A 161 12.07 6.54 -18.96
C THR A 161 12.30 6.58 -17.45
N HIS A 162 11.42 7.25 -16.70
CA HIS A 162 11.55 7.45 -15.26
C HIS A 162 10.48 6.69 -14.49
N ALA A 163 10.52 5.36 -14.59
CA ALA A 163 9.68 4.48 -13.79
C ALA A 163 10.53 3.52 -12.95
N SER A 164 10.17 3.38 -11.67
CA SER A 164 10.79 2.45 -10.74
C SER A 164 9.75 1.60 -10.03
N ARG A 165 10.22 0.51 -9.42
CA ARG A 165 9.39 -0.38 -8.60
C ARG A 165 10.03 -0.56 -7.25
N ILE A 166 9.22 -0.53 -6.22
CA ILE A 166 9.61 -0.84 -4.85
C ILE A 166 8.56 -1.74 -4.20
N THR A 167 8.97 -2.55 -3.22
CA THR A 167 8.01 -3.33 -2.45
C THR A 167 7.62 -2.67 -1.14
N TRP A 168 6.47 -3.03 -0.59
CA TRP A 168 6.11 -2.66 0.79
C TRP A 168 7.13 -3.18 1.82
N HIS A 169 7.83 -4.28 1.52
CA HIS A 169 8.92 -4.76 2.36
C HIS A 169 10.13 -3.81 2.34
N ASP A 170 10.49 -3.29 1.17
CA ASP A 170 11.54 -2.27 1.04
C ASP A 170 11.11 -0.97 1.77
N VAL A 171 9.84 -0.55 1.66
CA VAL A 171 9.29 0.58 2.45
C VAL A 171 9.44 0.34 3.96
N SER A 172 9.10 -0.86 4.44
CA SER A 172 9.28 -1.23 5.85
C SER A 172 10.76 -1.17 6.27
N LYS A 173 11.67 -1.66 5.41
CA LYS A 173 13.13 -1.56 5.62
C LYS A 173 13.64 -0.14 5.62
N ILE A 174 13.10 0.77 4.82
CA ILE A 174 13.46 2.18 4.83
C ILE A 174 13.02 2.83 6.15
N THR A 175 11.78 2.58 6.57
CA THR A 175 11.19 3.24 7.76
C THR A 175 11.90 2.88 9.07
N ALA A 176 12.44 1.67 9.21
CA ALA A 176 13.06 1.20 10.45
C ALA A 176 14.36 1.96 10.84
N PRO A 177 15.36 2.10 9.95
CA PRO A 177 16.63 2.76 10.23
C PRO A 177 16.64 4.26 9.98
N LEU A 178 15.50 4.91 9.62
CA LEU A 178 15.45 6.37 9.41
C LEU A 178 16.10 7.08 10.60
N LYS A 179 17.33 7.56 10.38
CA LYS A 179 18.10 8.36 11.33
C LYS A 179 17.57 9.77 11.22
N LEU A 180 16.89 10.21 12.27
CA LEU A 180 16.54 11.62 12.43
C LEU A 180 17.86 12.36 12.64
N GLY A 181 18.23 13.24 11.72
CA GLY A 181 19.45 14.03 11.86
C GLY A 181 19.31 15.08 12.97
N GLY A 182 20.33 15.21 13.83
CA GLY A 182 20.49 16.31 14.78
C GLY A 182 19.80 16.15 16.15
N GLU A 183 19.94 17.17 17.03
CA GLU A 183 19.26 17.31 18.35
C GLU A 183 17.71 17.26 18.29
N VAL A 184 17.16 16.97 17.11
CA VAL A 184 15.77 16.84 16.70
C VAL A 184 15.23 15.42 16.94
N ASP A 185 15.89 14.63 17.79
CA ASP A 185 15.28 13.43 18.41
C ASP A 185 14.06 13.77 19.30
N LYS A 186 13.72 15.08 19.40
CA LYS A 186 12.47 15.64 19.96
C LYS A 186 11.32 15.79 18.95
N ALA A 187 11.52 15.56 17.65
CA ALA A 187 10.43 15.47 16.68
C ALA A 187 9.65 14.16 16.89
N SER A 188 8.74 14.18 17.86
CA SER A 188 7.96 13.01 18.29
C SER A 188 7.10 12.41 17.17
N GLY A 189 6.69 13.22 16.18
CA GLY A 189 5.79 12.83 15.09
C GLY A 189 6.38 11.78 14.14
N LEU A 190 7.53 12.05 13.52
CA LEU A 190 8.14 11.13 12.56
C LEU A 190 8.59 9.81 13.22
N LYS A 191 9.05 9.89 14.48
CA LYS A 191 9.39 8.71 15.28
C LYS A 191 8.19 7.85 15.62
N SER A 192 7.05 8.44 16.01
CA SER A 192 5.82 7.68 16.22
C SER A 192 5.32 7.08 14.92
N TRP A 193 5.24 7.90 13.87
CA TRP A 193 4.78 7.47 12.56
C TRP A 193 5.56 6.30 11.99
N LYS A 194 6.89 6.28 12.09
CA LYS A 194 7.66 5.13 11.59
C LYS A 194 7.32 3.84 12.33
N ASN A 195 7.10 3.91 13.65
CA ASN A 195 6.72 2.75 14.46
C ASN A 195 5.31 2.29 14.10
N ASP A 196 4.39 3.24 13.90
CA ASP A 196 3.01 2.99 13.53
C ASP A 196 2.92 2.37 12.13
N VAL A 197 3.66 2.91 11.15
CA VAL A 197 3.76 2.36 9.80
C VAL A 197 4.40 0.98 9.81
N HIS A 198 5.50 0.78 10.54
CA HIS A 198 6.14 -0.53 10.63
C HIS A 198 5.19 -1.59 11.23
N THR A 199 4.48 -1.22 12.30
CA THR A 199 3.48 -2.07 12.97
C THR A 199 2.32 -2.37 12.03
N PHE A 200 1.80 -1.36 11.35
CA PHE A 200 0.74 -1.49 10.37
C PHE A 200 1.15 -2.41 9.21
N LEU A 201 2.32 -2.21 8.61
CA LEU A 201 2.82 -3.06 7.53
C LEU A 201 2.99 -4.52 8.00
N LYS A 202 3.49 -4.74 9.23
CA LYS A 202 3.55 -6.09 9.83
C LYS A 202 2.15 -6.72 9.96
N ILE A 203 1.15 -5.96 10.43
CA ILE A 203 -0.24 -6.41 10.52
C ILE A 203 -0.83 -6.73 9.13
N MET A 204 -0.44 -5.98 8.10
CA MET A 204 -0.83 -6.24 6.70
C MET A 204 -0.10 -7.44 6.08
N GLY A 205 0.71 -8.18 6.85
CA GLY A 205 1.46 -9.33 6.36
C GLY A 205 2.65 -8.95 5.48
N VAL A 206 3.13 -7.71 5.58
CA VAL A 206 4.42 -7.27 5.04
C VAL A 206 5.47 -7.54 6.11
N SER A 207 5.76 -8.82 6.36
CA SER A 207 6.87 -9.19 7.23
C SER A 207 8.16 -9.20 6.43
N SER A 208 9.25 -8.75 7.06
CA SER A 208 10.57 -9.22 6.66
C SER A 208 10.56 -10.73 6.90
N GLN A 209 10.43 -11.53 5.85
CA GLN A 209 10.85 -12.93 5.94
C GLN A 209 12.37 -12.94 6.11
N SER A 210 12.87 -12.58 7.29
CA SER A 210 14.00 -13.32 7.83
C SER A 210 13.49 -14.76 7.87
N GLY A 211 14.05 -15.63 7.03
CA GLY A 211 13.58 -17.01 6.90
C GLY A 211 13.36 -17.65 8.27
N TRP A 212 12.57 -18.72 8.30
CA TRP A 212 12.17 -19.48 9.50
C TRP A 212 13.33 -19.97 10.41
N GLY A 213 14.57 -19.59 10.17
CA GLY A 213 15.77 -20.00 10.91
C GLY A 213 15.87 -19.52 12.36
N SER A 214 14.90 -18.77 12.90
CA SER A 214 14.97 -18.32 14.30
C SER A 214 13.64 -17.91 14.95
N ILE A 215 12.49 -18.43 14.50
CA ILE A 215 11.28 -18.33 15.33
C ILE A 215 11.31 -19.51 16.30
N GLY A 216 11.76 -19.27 17.53
CA GLY A 216 11.54 -20.22 18.60
C GLY A 216 10.02 -20.34 18.84
N LEU A 217 9.50 -21.54 19.09
CA LEU A 217 8.07 -21.75 19.36
C LEU A 217 7.52 -20.83 20.48
N GLN A 218 8.41 -20.36 21.37
CA GLN A 218 8.13 -19.39 22.43
C GLN A 218 7.73 -17.99 21.94
N ASP A 219 8.11 -17.57 20.73
CA ASP A 219 7.87 -16.22 20.21
C ASP A 219 6.46 -16.04 19.59
N VAL A 220 5.72 -17.15 19.44
CA VAL A 220 4.40 -17.17 18.78
C VAL A 220 3.25 -16.88 19.76
N LEU A 221 3.50 -16.86 21.08
CA LEU A 221 2.46 -16.61 22.08
C LEU A 221 2.91 -15.69 23.23
N PRO A 222 2.80 -14.36 23.08
CA PRO A 222 2.57 -13.50 24.22
C PRO A 222 1.05 -13.35 24.38
N LEU A 223 0.46 -14.01 25.39
CA LEU A 223 -0.83 -13.57 25.95
C LEU A 223 -0.54 -12.33 26.81
N PRO A 224 -0.99 -11.11 26.46
CA PRO A 224 -0.88 -9.97 27.36
C PRO A 224 -2.13 -9.91 28.22
N ASP A 225 -1.92 -10.21 29.50
CA ASP A 225 -2.80 -9.75 30.56
C ASP A 225 -2.63 -8.21 30.63
N ARG A 226 -3.70 -7.46 30.36
CA ARG A 226 -3.87 -5.98 30.37
C ARG A 226 -4.03 -5.29 29.01
N GLY A 227 -5.30 -5.22 28.59
CA GLY A 227 -6.02 -4.07 28.03
C GLY A 227 -5.28 -3.05 27.16
N CYS A 228 -5.22 -3.30 25.84
CA CYS A 228 -4.90 -2.28 24.83
C CYS A 228 -6.18 -1.78 24.13
N LYS A 229 -6.50 -0.48 24.31
CA LYS A 229 -7.63 0.23 23.68
C LYS A 229 -7.49 0.44 22.17
N LEU A 230 -6.35 0.09 21.56
CA LEU A 230 -6.15 0.22 20.10
C LEU A 230 -6.81 -0.94 19.31
N LEU A 231 -7.08 -2.08 19.95
CA LEU A 231 -7.69 -3.25 19.31
C LEU A 231 -9.21 -3.12 19.10
N ALA A 232 -9.88 -2.19 19.77
CA ALA A 232 -11.33 -2.02 19.65
C ALA A 232 -11.78 -1.51 18.26
N PHE A 233 -10.86 -0.92 17.47
CA PHE A 233 -11.17 -0.46 16.11
C PHE A 233 -10.83 -1.48 15.00
N LEU A 234 -10.04 -2.51 15.30
CA LEU A 234 -9.60 -3.51 14.31
C LEU A 234 -10.19 -4.91 14.53
N SER A 235 -10.71 -5.22 15.72
CA SER A 235 -11.14 -6.59 16.06
C SER A 235 -12.35 -7.10 15.27
N ALA A 236 -13.16 -6.22 14.67
CA ALA A 236 -14.27 -6.65 13.83
C ALA A 236 -13.84 -7.09 12.42
N TYR A 237 -12.68 -6.66 11.92
CA TYR A 237 -12.28 -6.87 10.53
C TYR A 237 -11.35 -8.07 10.30
N GLN A 238 -10.55 -8.48 11.30
CA GLN A 238 -9.46 -9.46 11.09
C GLN A 238 -9.79 -10.90 11.49
N VAL A 239 -10.74 -11.14 12.39
CA VAL A 239 -11.07 -12.52 12.82
C VAL A 239 -11.65 -13.35 11.66
N GLY A 240 -12.29 -12.70 10.67
CA GLY A 240 -12.76 -13.38 9.46
C GLY A 240 -11.66 -13.73 8.43
N TRP A 241 -10.51 -13.06 8.47
CA TRP A 241 -9.44 -13.24 7.46
C TRP A 241 -8.48 -14.37 7.81
N VAL A 242 -8.06 -14.50 9.07
CA VAL A 242 -7.09 -15.52 9.48
C VAL A 242 -7.69 -16.94 9.44
N SER A 243 -9.01 -17.08 9.60
CA SER A 243 -9.67 -18.38 9.60
C SER A 243 -9.85 -19.02 8.21
N ARG A 244 -9.73 -18.27 7.09
CA ARG A 244 -9.90 -18.83 5.74
C ARG A 244 -8.63 -19.45 5.17
N ASP A 245 -7.46 -18.97 5.52
CA ASP A 245 -6.19 -19.47 4.98
C ASP A 245 -5.65 -20.72 5.73
N ILE A 246 -6.23 -21.07 6.89
CA ILE A 246 -5.79 -22.21 7.72
C ILE A 246 -6.59 -23.50 7.42
N CYS A 247 -7.73 -23.41 6.71
CA CYS A 247 -8.57 -24.57 6.41
C CYS A 247 -8.76 -24.76 4.90
N ASN A 248 -7.74 -25.26 4.21
CA ASN A 248 -7.91 -25.85 2.88
C ASN A 248 -7.11 -27.16 2.74
N PRO A 249 -7.64 -28.31 3.18
CA PRO A 249 -7.18 -29.59 2.68
C PRO A 249 -7.82 -29.84 1.32
N ASN A 250 -6.98 -29.96 0.29
CA ASN A 250 -7.33 -30.45 -1.04
C ASN A 250 -8.23 -31.70 -0.96
N ILE A 251 -9.49 -31.56 -1.37
CA ILE A 251 -10.33 -32.70 -1.75
C ILE A 251 -10.71 -32.49 -3.22
N ASN A 252 -10.08 -33.28 -4.07
CA ASN A 252 -10.43 -33.38 -5.48
C ASN A 252 -11.81 -34.02 -5.65
N GLY A 253 -12.67 -33.34 -6.41
CA GLY A 253 -13.75 -33.98 -7.18
C GLY A 253 -15.14 -33.91 -6.57
N SER A 254 -15.95 -32.94 -7.01
CA SER A 254 -17.39 -33.12 -7.28
C SER A 254 -17.98 -31.83 -7.89
N ARG A 255 -18.66 -31.96 -9.04
CA ARG A 255 -19.41 -30.88 -9.68
C ARG A 255 -20.74 -30.69 -8.92
N ASN A 256 -21.08 -29.43 -8.66
CA ASN A 256 -22.32 -28.92 -8.03
C ASN A 256 -22.35 -29.03 -6.49
N GLY A 257 -21.63 -28.13 -5.82
CA GLY A 257 -21.39 -28.16 -4.38
C GLY A 257 -22.46 -27.48 -3.52
N VAL A 258 -23.31 -28.29 -2.88
CA VAL A 258 -23.73 -28.08 -1.49
C VAL A 258 -23.46 -29.40 -0.77
N PRO A 259 -22.55 -29.46 0.22
CA PRO A 259 -22.28 -30.70 0.92
C PRO A 259 -23.42 -31.01 1.89
N ILE A 260 -24.09 -32.15 1.69
CA ILE A 260 -25.06 -32.70 2.64
C ILE A 260 -24.29 -33.65 3.55
N VAL A 261 -24.14 -33.30 4.83
CA VAL A 261 -23.63 -34.20 5.85
C VAL A 261 -24.81 -34.99 6.42
N LYS A 262 -24.81 -36.31 6.24
CA LYS A 262 -25.76 -37.23 6.86
C LYS A 262 -25.14 -37.82 8.12
N ASN A 263 -25.93 -38.01 9.18
CA ASN A 263 -25.49 -38.81 10.33
C ASN A 263 -25.56 -40.31 9.99
N GLU A 264 -25.05 -41.17 10.88
CA GLU A 264 -24.94 -42.62 10.71
C GLU A 264 -26.31 -43.34 10.52
N GLU A 265 -27.42 -42.64 10.78
CA GLU A 265 -28.79 -43.13 10.57
C GLU A 265 -29.47 -42.55 9.33
N GLY A 266 -28.76 -41.77 8.52
CA GLY A 266 -29.24 -41.29 7.21
C GLY A 266 -30.24 -40.13 7.26
N GLN A 267 -30.44 -39.47 8.40
CA GLN A 267 -31.35 -38.33 8.52
C GLN A 267 -30.61 -36.99 8.29
N VAL A 268 -31.29 -36.06 7.60
CA VAL A 268 -30.80 -34.71 7.31
C VAL A 268 -31.42 -33.75 8.34
N GLY A 269 -30.60 -33.20 9.24
CA GLY A 269 -31.04 -32.23 10.25
C GLY A 269 -30.07 -31.06 10.38
N TRP A 270 -30.59 -29.84 10.47
CA TRP A 270 -29.82 -28.63 10.72
C TRP A 270 -29.81 -28.36 12.24
N SER A 271 -28.62 -28.27 12.83
CA SER A 271 -28.45 -27.84 14.23
C SER A 271 -27.31 -26.83 14.30
N ILE A 272 -27.63 -25.61 14.73
CA ILE A 272 -26.67 -24.58 15.08
C ILE A 272 -26.56 -24.61 16.61
N ARG A 273 -25.43 -25.07 17.14
CA ARG A 273 -25.04 -24.79 18.54
C ARG A 273 -24.04 -23.65 18.53
N LEU A 274 -24.43 -22.55 19.17
CA LEU A 274 -23.56 -21.42 19.48
C LEU A 274 -22.76 -21.75 20.74
N LEU A 275 -21.44 -21.53 20.68
CA LEU A 275 -20.58 -21.18 21.80
C LEU A 275 -19.86 -19.89 21.42
#